data_AF-A0AA43HWZ4-F1
#
_entry.id   AF-A0AA43HWZ4-F1
#
_cell.length_a   1.000
_cell.length_b   1.000
_cell.length_c   1.000
_cell.angle_alpha   90.00
_cell.angle_beta   90.00
_cell.angle_gamma   90.00
#
_symmetry.space_group_name_H-M   'P 1'
#
loop_
_entity.id
_entity.type
_entity.pdbx_description
1 polymer ?
#
loop_
_entity_poly.entity_id
_entity_poly.type
_entity_poly.pdbx_seq_one_letter_code
_entity_poly.pdbx_strand_id
1 'polypeptide(L)'
;MQARDIIGKTITDIYIRFEYEQDGLDRSACYLEIDNSFFVTIPYSDDDEILIEKPDNNTESLFQDKYLVETTYHVNKDGKTIKEIADRRREEKRAFFRRIGKHLGTMIGQESLPKEYRPHKTETVLNKVSEVRNTKITDFIWEPNEEPYIKGLFLLSNGFLITETTTAPSGTGLAGLNYFENIETLVTSGRYDYAELKRITYNIP
;
A
#
# COMPACT_ATOMS: atom_id res chain seq x y z
N MET A 1 5.53 -11.88 23.29
CA MET A 1 6.92 -12.15 22.81
C MET A 1 7.60 -10.81 22.66
N GLN A 2 8.92 -10.69 22.71
CA GLN A 2 9.57 -9.39 22.50
C GLN A 2 10.10 -9.26 21.07
N ALA A 3 10.19 -8.04 20.55
CA ALA A 3 10.67 -7.79 19.18
C ALA A 3 12.05 -8.39 18.90
N ARG A 4 12.95 -8.36 19.89
CA ARG A 4 14.25 -9.07 19.83
C ARG A 4 14.16 -10.56 19.52
N ASP A 5 13.10 -11.24 19.95
CA ASP A 5 12.99 -12.69 19.87
C ASP A 5 12.80 -13.14 18.41
N ILE A 6 12.37 -12.22 17.53
CA ILE A 6 12.22 -12.47 16.09
C ILE A 6 13.31 -11.83 15.23
N ILE A 7 14.28 -11.13 15.82
CA ILE A 7 15.45 -10.65 15.08
C ILE A 7 16.26 -11.84 14.56
N GLY A 8 16.66 -11.77 13.30
CA GLY A 8 17.31 -12.83 12.56
C GLY A 8 16.38 -13.90 11.99
N LYS A 9 15.08 -13.87 12.36
CA LYS A 9 14.04 -14.75 11.80
C LYS A 9 13.56 -14.26 10.44
N THR A 10 12.98 -15.17 9.66
CA THR A 10 12.56 -14.91 8.28
C THR A 10 11.06 -14.73 8.20
N ILE A 11 10.61 -13.69 7.50
CA ILE A 11 9.20 -13.54 7.13
C ILE A 11 8.91 -14.46 5.95
N THR A 12 8.10 -15.49 6.12
CA THR A 12 7.81 -16.49 5.07
C THR A 12 6.54 -16.17 4.29
N ASP A 13 5.58 -15.55 4.96
CA ASP A 13 4.34 -15.04 4.38
C ASP A 13 3.81 -13.84 5.18
N ILE A 14 2.88 -13.09 4.61
CA ILE A 14 2.14 -12.03 5.29
C ILE A 14 0.66 -12.22 4.96
N TYR A 15 -0.16 -12.41 5.98
CA TYR A 15 -1.60 -12.52 5.86
C TYR A 15 -2.25 -11.21 6.25
N ILE A 16 -3.18 -10.72 5.44
CA ILE A 16 -3.89 -9.47 5.72
C ILE A 16 -5.39 -9.72 5.77
N ARG A 17 -6.03 -9.20 6.81
CA ARG A 17 -7.48 -9.00 6.86
C ARG A 17 -7.77 -7.55 6.49
N PHE A 18 -8.72 -7.33 5.59
CA PHE A 18 -9.21 -6.00 5.24
C PHE A 18 -10.71 -5.90 5.49
N GLU A 19 -11.13 -4.82 6.13
CA GLU A 19 -12.53 -4.46 6.35
C GLU A 19 -12.76 -3.09 5.73
N TYR A 20 -13.63 -3.05 4.72
CA TYR A 20 -14.03 -1.80 4.07
C TYR A 20 -15.29 -1.24 4.73
N GLU A 21 -15.27 0.04 5.07
CA GLU A 21 -16.44 0.75 5.59
C GLU A 21 -16.72 1.98 4.72
N GLN A 22 -17.80 1.94 3.94
CA GLN A 22 -18.17 3.05 3.06
C GLN A 22 -18.41 4.32 3.88
N ASP A 23 -17.74 5.42 3.49
CA ASP A 23 -17.80 6.71 4.18
C ASP A 23 -17.30 6.67 5.65
N GLY A 24 -16.62 5.59 6.04
CA GLY A 24 -16.11 5.35 7.39
C GLY A 24 -14.59 5.16 7.43
N LEU A 25 -14.13 4.24 8.28
CA LEU A 25 -12.72 3.88 8.41
C LEU A 25 -12.48 2.49 7.84
N ASP A 26 -11.63 2.39 6.82
CA ASP A 26 -11.10 1.11 6.39
C ASP A 26 -10.18 0.59 7.49
N ARG A 27 -10.30 -0.70 7.80
CA ARG A 27 -9.49 -1.37 8.83
C ARG A 27 -8.68 -2.49 8.25
N SER A 28 -7.53 -2.75 8.84
CA SER A 28 -6.72 -3.90 8.51
C SER A 28 -6.07 -4.54 9.73
N ALA A 29 -5.77 -5.83 9.60
CA ALA A 29 -4.88 -6.55 10.50
C ALA A 29 -3.84 -7.32 9.67
N CYS A 30 -2.56 -7.15 9.99
CA CYS A 30 -1.44 -7.83 9.34
C CYS A 30 -0.83 -8.88 10.27
N TYR A 31 -0.69 -10.11 9.77
CA TYR A 31 -0.09 -11.24 10.47
C TYR A 31 1.14 -11.71 9.69
N LEU A 32 2.31 -11.55 10.27
CA LEU A 32 3.58 -12.01 9.69
C LEU A 32 3.79 -13.48 10.05
N GLU A 33 3.93 -14.34 9.06
CA GLU A 33 4.37 -15.71 9.29
C GLU A 33 5.90 -15.75 9.42
N ILE A 34 6.39 -16.31 10.52
CA ILE A 34 7.81 -16.35 10.85
C ILE A 34 8.34 -17.78 10.75
N ASP A 35 9.38 -17.98 9.94
CA ASP A 35 10.06 -19.25 9.69
C ASP A 35 9.11 -20.44 9.34
N ASN A 36 7.96 -20.18 8.70
CA ASN A 36 6.87 -21.16 8.46
C ASN A 36 6.35 -21.85 9.73
N SER A 37 6.39 -21.18 10.89
CA SER A 37 6.20 -21.83 12.19
C SER A 37 5.16 -21.19 13.08
N PHE A 38 5.16 -19.86 13.20
CA PHE A 38 4.19 -19.12 14.00
C PHE A 38 3.90 -17.76 13.37
N PHE A 39 2.84 -17.13 13.86
CA PHE A 39 2.35 -15.86 13.35
C PHE A 39 2.49 -14.79 14.43
N VAL A 40 2.88 -13.59 13.99
CA VAL A 40 3.01 -12.42 14.85
C VAL A 40 2.39 -11.19 14.23
N THR A 41 1.97 -10.24 15.06
CA THR A 41 1.60 -8.90 14.61
C THR A 41 2.80 -7.96 14.66
N ILE A 42 2.68 -6.80 14.01
CA ILE A 42 3.66 -5.72 14.20
C ILE A 42 3.37 -5.07 15.56
N PRO A 43 4.37 -4.89 16.44
CA PRO A 43 4.16 -4.28 17.77
C PRO A 43 3.89 -2.77 17.66
N TYR A 44 3.31 -2.19 18.73
CA TYR A 44 3.13 -0.74 18.83
C TYR A 44 4.46 -0.05 19.20
N SER A 45 4.57 1.25 18.93
CA SER A 45 5.82 2.00 19.03
C SER A 45 6.34 2.19 20.46
N ASP A 46 5.46 2.11 21.46
CA ASP A 46 5.78 2.28 22.88
C ASP A 46 5.96 0.95 23.65
N ASP A 47 5.69 -0.18 23.00
CA ASP A 47 5.79 -1.51 23.57
C ASP A 47 6.39 -2.50 22.55
N ASP A 48 7.59 -3.02 22.81
CA ASP A 48 8.22 -4.04 21.96
C ASP A 48 7.57 -5.44 22.11
N GLU A 49 6.45 -5.52 22.85
CA GLU A 49 5.61 -6.70 22.92
C GLU A 49 4.94 -7.02 21.57
N ILE A 50 5.36 -8.15 21.04
CA ILE A 50 4.79 -8.83 19.90
C ILE A 50 3.75 -9.86 20.36
N LEU A 51 2.54 -9.74 19.82
CA LEU A 51 1.47 -10.71 20.01
C LEU A 51 1.67 -11.89 19.06
N ILE A 52 1.63 -13.10 19.62
CA ILE A 52 1.60 -14.34 18.83
C ILE A 52 0.14 -14.68 18.57
N GLU A 53 -0.34 -14.36 17.37
CA GLU A 53 -1.75 -14.52 17.00
C GLU A 53 -1.85 -15.21 15.66
N LYS A 54 -2.71 -16.22 15.59
CA LYS A 54 -3.00 -16.86 14.31
C LYS A 54 -3.92 -15.95 13.48
N PRO A 55 -3.71 -15.88 12.16
CA PRO A 55 -4.61 -15.17 11.28
C PRO A 55 -6.01 -15.79 11.29
N ASP A 56 -7.03 -14.94 11.19
CA ASP A 56 -8.43 -15.37 11.08
C ASP A 56 -8.71 -16.03 9.72
N ASN A 57 -9.81 -16.76 9.62
CA ASN A 57 -10.24 -17.43 8.37
C ASN A 57 -10.52 -16.48 7.19
N ASN A 58 -10.69 -15.18 7.46
CA ASN A 58 -10.96 -14.16 6.44
C ASN A 58 -9.69 -13.38 6.03
N THR A 59 -8.53 -13.88 6.43
CA THR A 59 -7.25 -13.33 5.99
C THR A 59 -6.81 -13.98 4.68
N GLU A 60 -6.03 -13.24 3.91
CA GLU A 60 -5.44 -13.74 2.67
C GLU A 60 -3.94 -13.47 2.66
N SER A 61 -3.17 -14.43 2.10
CA SER A 61 -1.75 -14.20 1.84
C SER A 61 -1.56 -13.06 0.83
N LEU A 62 -0.67 -12.14 1.17
CA LEU A 62 -0.23 -11.02 0.35
C LEU A 62 0.61 -11.49 -0.85
N PHE A 63 1.17 -12.69 -0.77
CA PHE A 63 2.05 -13.25 -1.81
C PHE A 63 1.30 -14.19 -2.77
N GLN A 64 -0.01 -14.03 -2.90
CA GLN A 64 -0.78 -14.64 -3.98
C GLN A 64 -0.50 -13.94 -5.32
N ASP A 65 -0.50 -14.70 -6.42
CA ASP A 65 -0.18 -14.21 -7.77
C ASP A 65 -0.95 -12.94 -8.17
N LYS A 66 -2.21 -12.80 -7.72
CA LYS A 66 -3.05 -11.61 -7.99
C LYS A 66 -2.53 -10.30 -7.38
N TYR A 67 -1.72 -10.37 -6.33
CA TYR A 67 -1.17 -9.20 -5.61
C TYR A 67 0.30 -8.94 -5.95
N LEU A 68 1.00 -9.96 -6.45
CA LEU A 68 2.39 -9.89 -6.86
C LEU A 68 2.61 -9.18 -8.20
N VAL A 69 1.54 -8.80 -8.88
CA VAL A 69 1.62 -8.28 -10.24
C VAL A 69 0.94 -6.92 -10.31
N GLU A 70 1.71 -5.90 -10.68
CA GLU A 70 1.19 -4.56 -10.97
C GLU A 70 1.02 -4.39 -12.48
N THR A 71 -0.14 -3.91 -12.89
CA THR A 71 -0.46 -3.67 -14.29
C THR A 71 -0.56 -2.19 -14.57
N THR A 72 0.44 -1.64 -15.24
CA THR A 72 0.43 -0.26 -15.71
C THR A 72 -0.27 -0.17 -17.07
N TYR A 73 -1.34 0.61 -17.11
CA TYR A 73 -2.06 0.91 -18.34
C TYR A 73 -1.54 2.21 -18.94
N HIS A 74 -0.88 2.09 -20.09
CA HIS A 74 -0.48 3.25 -20.87
C HIS A 74 -1.69 3.74 -21.67
N VAL A 75 -2.27 4.85 -21.21
CA VAL A 75 -3.32 5.59 -21.92
C VAL A 75 -2.69 6.66 -22.83
N ASN A 76 -3.45 7.16 -23.81
CA ASN A 76 -3.00 8.27 -24.65
C ASN A 76 -1.67 8.01 -25.38
N LYS A 77 -1.76 7.16 -26.41
CA LYS A 77 -0.66 6.81 -27.33
C LYS A 77 0.03 8.02 -27.98
N ASP A 78 -0.68 9.15 -28.10
CA ASP A 78 -0.21 10.35 -28.79
C ASP A 78 0.65 11.28 -27.93
N GLY A 79 0.83 10.99 -26.63
CA GLY A 79 1.63 11.82 -25.71
C GLY A 79 1.02 13.19 -25.36
N LYS A 80 -0.26 13.40 -25.66
CA LYS A 80 -0.98 14.66 -25.39
C LYS A 80 -1.24 14.86 -23.90
N THR A 81 -1.30 16.08 -23.40
CA THR A 81 -1.68 16.29 -22.00
C THR A 81 -3.17 15.99 -21.77
N ILE A 82 -3.56 15.62 -20.55
CA ILE A 82 -4.98 15.44 -20.16
C ILE A 82 -5.78 16.71 -20.47
N LYS A 83 -5.17 17.88 -20.33
CA LYS A 83 -5.76 19.18 -20.65
C LYS A 83 -6.04 19.32 -22.15
N GLU A 84 -5.10 18.97 -23.02
CA GLU A 84 -5.30 19.00 -24.48
C GLU A 84 -6.42 18.04 -24.92
N ILE A 85 -6.50 16.86 -24.31
CA ILE A 85 -7.58 15.89 -24.54
C ILE A 85 -8.94 16.46 -24.12
N ALA A 86 -8.99 17.07 -22.93
CA ALA A 86 -10.21 17.69 -22.39
C ALA A 86 -10.67 18.89 -23.22
N ASP A 87 -9.74 19.75 -23.64
CA ASP A 87 -10.03 20.95 -24.43
C ASP A 87 -10.53 20.59 -25.83
N ARG A 88 -9.88 19.64 -26.52
CA ARG A 88 -10.37 19.12 -27.81
C ARG A 88 -11.79 18.56 -27.69
N ARG A 89 -12.07 17.77 -26.66
CA ARG A 89 -13.42 17.22 -26.43
C ARG A 89 -14.44 18.30 -26.12
N ARG A 90 -14.04 19.35 -25.41
CA ARG A 90 -14.90 20.51 -25.14
C ARG A 90 -15.24 21.25 -26.43
N GLU A 91 -14.27 21.39 -27.33
CA GLU A 91 -14.47 21.95 -28.66
C GLU A 91 -15.34 21.07 -29.56
N GLU A 92 -15.12 19.75 -29.58
CA GLU A 92 -15.93 18.79 -30.31
C GLU A 92 -17.38 18.77 -29.80
N LYS A 93 -17.58 18.71 -28.46
CA LYS A 93 -18.92 18.85 -27.85
C LYS A 93 -19.55 20.18 -28.25
N ARG A 94 -18.84 21.31 -28.12
CA ARG A 94 -19.35 22.64 -28.51
C ARG A 94 -19.71 22.72 -29.99
N ALA A 95 -18.90 22.16 -30.88
CA ALA A 95 -19.14 22.13 -32.32
C ALA A 95 -20.36 21.26 -32.64
N PHE A 96 -20.50 20.10 -31.98
CA PHE A 96 -21.66 19.22 -32.10
C PHE A 96 -22.94 19.89 -31.60
N PHE A 97 -22.90 20.56 -30.44
CA PHE A 97 -24.03 21.33 -29.88
C PHE A 97 -24.43 22.52 -30.77
N ARG A 98 -23.48 23.19 -31.42
CA ARG A 98 -23.77 24.26 -32.40
C ARG A 98 -24.43 23.73 -33.67
N ARG A 99 -24.12 22.50 -34.07
CA ARG A 99 -24.55 21.92 -35.35
C ARG A 99 -25.95 21.26 -35.26
N ILE A 100 -26.43 20.92 -34.06
CA ILE A 100 -27.64 20.07 -33.90
C ILE A 100 -28.78 20.73 -33.09
N GLY A 101 -28.60 21.93 -32.52
CA GLY A 101 -29.70 22.78 -32.01
C GLY A 101 -30.75 22.13 -31.08
N LYS A 102 -30.70 22.44 -29.76
CA LYS A 102 -31.74 22.26 -28.71
C LYS A 102 -32.54 20.93 -28.57
N HIS A 103 -32.42 19.93 -29.44
CA HIS A 103 -33.33 18.76 -29.45
C HIS A 103 -32.74 17.42 -29.00
N LEU A 104 -31.55 17.40 -28.38
CA LEU A 104 -30.89 16.16 -27.95
C LEU A 104 -30.47 16.17 -26.47
N GLY A 105 -31.32 16.75 -25.60
CA GLY A 105 -31.15 16.69 -24.15
C GLY A 105 -31.31 15.28 -23.54
N THR A 106 -31.62 14.26 -24.35
CA THR A 106 -32.06 12.92 -23.89
C THR A 106 -31.17 11.75 -24.31
N MET A 107 -30.06 11.95 -25.03
CA MET A 107 -29.11 10.87 -25.40
C MET A 107 -27.79 10.90 -24.62
N ILE A 108 -27.78 11.37 -23.37
CA ILE A 108 -26.62 11.20 -22.48
C ILE A 108 -26.74 9.82 -21.81
N GLY A 109 -26.71 8.77 -22.65
CA GLY A 109 -26.64 7.38 -22.20
C GLY A 109 -25.19 6.95 -22.05
N GLN A 110 -24.84 6.46 -20.85
CA GLN A 110 -23.58 5.83 -20.44
C GLN A 110 -22.33 6.26 -21.23
N GLU A 111 -21.59 7.23 -20.70
CA GLU A 111 -20.28 7.60 -21.20
C GLU A 111 -19.32 6.40 -21.02
N SER A 112 -19.21 5.54 -22.03
CA SER A 112 -18.09 4.62 -22.16
C SER A 112 -16.79 5.41 -22.11
N LEU A 113 -15.79 4.91 -21.40
CA LEU A 113 -14.46 5.55 -21.33
C LEU A 113 -14.02 5.99 -22.73
N PRO A 114 -13.56 7.24 -22.90
CA PRO A 114 -13.22 7.76 -24.22
C PRO A 114 -12.16 6.89 -24.86
N LYS A 115 -12.21 6.71 -26.19
CA LYS A 115 -11.21 5.91 -26.93
C LYS A 115 -9.77 6.28 -26.60
N GLU A 116 -9.51 7.54 -26.24
CA GLU A 116 -8.18 8.07 -25.90
C GLU A 116 -7.68 7.66 -24.50
N TYR A 117 -8.60 7.33 -23.59
CA TYR A 117 -8.29 6.72 -22.29
C TYR A 117 -8.35 5.19 -22.33
N ARG A 118 -8.56 4.59 -23.51
CA ARG A 118 -8.41 3.14 -23.63
C ARG A 118 -6.91 2.81 -23.59
N PRO A 119 -6.50 1.85 -22.76
CA PRO A 119 -5.12 1.40 -22.74
C PRO A 119 -4.70 0.91 -24.12
N HIS A 120 -3.54 1.34 -24.61
CA HIS A 120 -2.97 0.88 -25.88
C HIS A 120 -1.75 -0.02 -25.68
N LYS A 121 -1.17 0.05 -24.49
CA LYS A 121 -0.09 -0.82 -24.03
C LYS A 121 -0.32 -1.11 -22.55
N THR A 122 -0.08 -2.36 -22.20
CA THR A 122 -0.16 -2.85 -20.83
C THR A 122 1.22 -3.35 -20.48
N GLU A 123 1.78 -2.84 -19.39
CA GLU A 123 3.02 -3.36 -18.82
C GLU A 123 2.70 -4.03 -17.50
N THR A 124 3.21 -5.24 -17.35
CA THR A 124 3.00 -6.06 -16.18
C THR A 124 4.35 -6.19 -15.50
N VAL A 125 4.47 -5.63 -14.31
CA VAL A 125 5.69 -5.66 -13.50
C VAL A 125 5.42 -6.38 -12.19
N LEU A 126 6.46 -7.00 -11.64
CA LEU A 126 6.38 -7.61 -10.33
C LEU A 126 6.25 -6.50 -9.28
N ASN A 127 5.26 -6.62 -8.39
CA ASN A 127 5.06 -5.71 -7.28
C ASN A 127 6.23 -5.87 -6.30
N LYS A 128 6.90 -4.76 -5.94
CA LYS A 128 8.06 -4.75 -5.04
C LYS A 128 7.77 -5.35 -3.67
N VAL A 129 6.50 -5.45 -3.27
CA VAL A 129 6.10 -6.17 -2.05
C VAL A 129 6.60 -7.60 -2.01
N SER A 130 6.83 -8.24 -3.18
CA SER A 130 7.41 -9.58 -3.27
C SER A 130 8.79 -9.70 -2.60
N GLU A 131 9.55 -8.61 -2.55
CA GLU A 131 10.89 -8.55 -1.95
C GLU A 131 10.85 -8.69 -0.41
N VAL A 132 9.68 -8.48 0.21
CA VAL A 132 9.50 -8.70 1.66
C VAL A 132 9.48 -10.19 2.00
N ARG A 133 9.05 -11.04 1.06
CA ARG A 133 8.93 -12.48 1.28
C ARG A 133 10.30 -13.14 1.39
N ASN A 134 10.44 -14.06 2.34
CA ASN A 134 11.65 -14.81 2.64
C ASN A 134 12.84 -13.92 3.06
N THR A 135 12.54 -12.76 3.63
CA THR A 135 13.57 -11.80 4.06
C THR A 135 13.67 -11.80 5.59
N LYS A 136 14.90 -11.68 6.11
CA LYS A 136 15.16 -11.69 7.55
C LYS A 136 14.84 -10.34 8.18
N ILE A 137 14.25 -10.37 9.37
CA ILE A 137 14.14 -9.21 10.24
C ILE A 137 15.51 -8.95 10.85
N THR A 138 15.98 -7.71 10.79
CA THR A 138 17.31 -7.31 11.25
C THR A 138 17.28 -6.29 12.37
N ASP A 139 16.23 -5.47 12.43
CA ASP A 139 16.09 -4.45 13.45
C ASP A 139 14.61 -4.10 13.67
N PHE A 140 14.32 -3.48 14.81
CA PHE A 140 13.02 -2.88 15.11
C PHE A 140 13.22 -1.39 15.43
N ILE A 141 12.43 -0.55 14.75
CA ILE A 141 12.57 0.90 14.73
C ILE A 141 11.23 1.50 15.13
N TRP A 142 11.23 2.57 15.92
CA TRP A 142 10.02 3.31 16.24
C TRP A 142 10.30 4.80 16.46
N GLU A 143 9.23 5.58 16.56
CA GLU A 143 9.27 6.98 16.94
C GLU A 143 8.83 7.14 18.40
N PRO A 144 9.70 7.60 19.31
CA PRO A 144 9.46 7.54 20.75
C PRO A 144 8.48 8.60 21.27
N ASN A 145 8.17 9.61 20.45
CA ASN A 145 7.27 10.71 20.81
C ASN A 145 5.95 10.68 20.05
N GLU A 146 5.72 9.64 19.24
CA GLU A 146 4.45 9.46 18.55
C GLU A 146 3.36 8.94 19.49
N GLU A 147 2.11 9.11 19.08
CA GLU A 147 0.98 8.60 19.85
C GLU A 147 1.09 7.06 20.03
N PRO A 148 0.70 6.52 21.20
CA PRO A 148 0.84 5.09 21.55
C PRO A 148 0.03 4.13 20.65
N TYR A 149 -0.62 4.66 19.63
CA TYR A 149 -1.44 3.93 18.68
C TYR A 149 -0.74 3.67 17.34
N ILE A 150 0.52 4.11 17.18
CA ILE A 150 1.28 3.93 15.96
C ILE A 150 2.16 2.68 16.06
N LYS A 151 2.11 1.86 15.02
CA LYS A 151 2.92 0.65 14.89
C LYS A 151 4.39 1.01 14.66
N GLY A 152 5.30 0.25 15.26
CA GLY A 152 6.71 0.35 14.92
C GLY A 152 7.01 -0.20 13.51
N LEU A 153 8.29 -0.24 13.17
CA LEU A 153 8.79 -0.70 11.88
C LEU A 153 9.79 -1.83 12.05
N PHE A 154 9.67 -2.88 11.24
CA PHE A 154 10.73 -3.87 11.09
C PHE A 154 11.64 -3.48 9.93
N LEU A 155 12.95 -3.46 10.18
CA LEU A 155 13.97 -3.36 9.14
C LEU A 155 14.35 -4.76 8.68
N LEU A 156 14.33 -4.96 7.37
CA LEU A 156 14.61 -6.24 6.74
C LEU A 156 16.04 -6.29 6.16
N SER A 157 16.58 -7.49 5.99
CA SER A 157 17.97 -7.70 5.52
C SER A 157 18.26 -7.18 4.11
N ASN A 158 17.22 -6.94 3.31
CA ASN A 158 17.32 -6.31 1.98
C ASN A 158 17.19 -4.78 2.02
N GLY A 159 17.08 -4.17 3.21
CA GLY A 159 16.94 -2.73 3.41
C GLY A 159 15.50 -2.22 3.49
N PHE A 160 14.50 -3.06 3.18
CA PHE A 160 13.10 -2.66 3.27
C PHE A 160 12.68 -2.43 4.72
N LEU A 161 11.75 -1.51 4.92
CA LEU A 161 11.05 -1.32 6.18
C LEU A 161 9.58 -1.68 5.98
N ILE A 162 9.00 -2.40 6.94
CA ILE A 162 7.57 -2.71 6.94
C ILE A 162 6.90 -2.23 8.23
N THR A 163 5.67 -1.76 8.10
CA THR A 163 4.80 -1.36 9.20
C THR A 163 3.34 -1.63 8.82
N GLU A 164 2.41 -1.31 9.72
CA GLU A 164 0.98 -1.51 9.54
C GLU A 164 0.23 -0.23 9.87
N THR A 165 -0.77 0.10 9.05
CA THR A 165 -1.78 1.10 9.38
C THR A 165 -3.08 0.37 9.69
N THR A 166 -3.46 0.29 10.96
CA THR A 166 -4.63 -0.48 11.40
C THR A 166 -5.96 0.13 10.93
N THR A 167 -6.02 1.46 10.83
CA THR A 167 -7.21 2.19 10.40
C THR A 167 -6.83 3.40 9.54
N ALA A 168 -7.62 3.68 8.50
CA ALA A 168 -7.47 4.87 7.67
C ALA A 168 -8.83 5.34 7.13
N PRO A 169 -8.99 6.62 6.75
CA PRO A 169 -10.20 7.07 6.06
C PRO A 169 -10.47 6.23 4.82
N SER A 170 -11.75 5.88 4.61
CA SER A 170 -12.14 4.99 3.54
C SER A 170 -11.70 5.48 2.16
N GLY A 171 -11.20 4.57 1.33
CA GLY A 171 -10.78 4.86 -0.04
C GLY A 171 -9.41 5.53 -0.17
N THR A 172 -8.68 5.74 0.92
CA THR A 172 -7.29 6.22 0.87
C THR A 172 -6.30 5.13 0.45
N GLY A 173 -6.65 3.86 0.63
CA GLY A 173 -5.76 2.72 0.39
C GLY A 173 -4.58 2.64 1.37
N LEU A 174 -4.63 3.37 2.49
CA LEU A 174 -3.53 3.45 3.46
C LEU A 174 -3.61 2.40 4.57
N ALA A 175 -4.82 1.93 4.90
CA ALA A 175 -4.99 0.80 5.80
C ALA A 175 -4.25 -0.41 5.21
N GLY A 176 -3.60 -1.21 6.05
CA GLY A 176 -2.87 -2.41 5.64
C GLY A 176 -1.37 -2.34 5.89
N LEU A 177 -0.67 -3.30 5.27
CA LEU A 177 0.78 -3.34 5.27
C LEU A 177 1.32 -2.17 4.46
N ASN A 178 2.19 -1.39 5.08
CA ASN A 178 2.95 -0.34 4.43
C ASN A 178 4.41 -0.79 4.36
N TYR A 179 5.07 -0.56 3.22
CA TYR A 179 6.48 -0.87 3.04
C TYR A 179 7.23 0.28 2.40
N PHE A 180 8.51 0.38 2.74
CA PHE A 180 9.44 1.40 2.27
C PHE A 180 10.72 0.71 1.82
N GLU A 181 11.25 1.06 0.66
CA GLU A 181 12.43 0.39 0.09
C GLU A 181 13.69 0.64 0.92
N ASN A 182 13.71 1.76 1.64
CA ASN A 182 14.80 2.16 2.52
C ASN A 182 14.35 3.33 3.43
N ILE A 183 15.22 3.74 4.36
CA ILE A 183 14.94 4.83 5.29
C ILE A 183 14.71 6.18 4.57
N GLU A 184 15.36 6.42 3.43
CA GLU A 184 15.16 7.67 2.67
C GLU A 184 13.73 7.75 2.12
N THR A 185 13.19 6.65 1.61
CA THR A 185 11.78 6.57 1.17
C THR A 185 10.80 6.74 2.33
N LEU A 186 11.13 6.23 3.52
CA LEU A 186 10.35 6.44 4.74
C LEU A 186 10.25 7.94 5.08
N VAL A 187 11.39 8.63 5.14
CA VAL A 187 11.45 10.05 5.53
C VAL A 187 10.78 10.93 4.47
N THR A 188 10.99 10.63 3.19
CA THR A 188 10.39 11.40 2.08
C THR A 188 8.87 11.25 2.02
N SER A 189 8.30 10.17 2.59
CA SER A 189 6.85 10.03 2.71
C SER A 189 6.20 11.11 3.58
N GLY A 190 7.00 11.80 4.41
CA GLY A 190 6.53 12.79 5.38
C GLY A 190 5.78 12.17 6.57
N ARG A 191 5.76 10.83 6.68
CA ARG A 191 5.06 10.10 7.73
C ARG A 191 5.87 9.97 9.02
N TYR A 192 7.19 10.06 8.95
CA TYR A 192 8.10 9.90 10.10
C TYR A 192 9.20 10.96 10.05
N ASP A 193 9.58 11.51 11.21
CA ASP A 193 10.75 12.40 11.32
C ASP A 193 12.03 11.59 11.57
N TYR A 194 12.99 11.70 10.65
CA TYR A 194 14.29 11.02 10.77
C TYR A 194 15.02 11.33 12.08
N ALA A 195 14.92 12.56 12.58
CA ALA A 195 15.58 12.98 13.80
C ALA A 195 15.01 12.29 15.05
N GLU A 196 13.77 11.82 14.96
CA GLU A 196 13.03 11.18 16.05
C GLU A 196 13.11 9.66 16.00
N LEU A 197 13.39 9.05 14.84
CA LEU A 197 13.55 7.60 14.71
C LEU A 197 14.62 7.05 15.67
N LYS A 198 14.20 6.09 16.51
CA LYS A 198 15.08 5.32 17.39
C LYS A 198 15.10 3.87 16.94
N ARG A 199 16.30 3.27 17.00
CA ARG A 199 16.48 1.84 16.83
C ARG A 199 16.53 1.20 18.20
N ILE A 200 15.88 0.05 18.40
CA ILE A 200 16.35 -0.80 19.49
C ILE A 200 17.58 -1.55 19.03
N THR A 201 18.74 -1.09 19.48
CA THR A 201 19.94 -1.89 19.37
C THR A 201 19.94 -2.97 20.45
N TYR A 202 19.63 -4.20 20.07
CA TYR A 202 19.88 -5.36 20.93
C TYR A 202 21.32 -5.82 20.73
N ASN A 203 22.14 -5.78 21.80
CA ASN A 203 23.45 -6.43 21.80
C ASN A 203 23.22 -7.95 21.79
N ILE A 204 23.34 -8.57 20.61
CA ILE A 204 23.34 -10.02 20.47
C ILE A 204 24.74 -10.51 20.91
N PRO A 205 24.86 -11.34 21.97
CA PRO A 205 26.14 -11.88 22.43
C PRO A 205 26.79 -12.84 21.41
#